data_AF-A0A534CVK5-F1
#
_entry.id   AF-A0A534CVK5-F1
#
_cell.length_a   1.000
_cell.length_b   1.000
_cell.length_c   1.000
_cell.angle_alpha   90.00
_cell.angle_beta   90.00
_cell.angle_gamma   90.00
#
_symmetry.space_group_name_H-M   'P 1'
#
loop_
_entity.id
_entity.type
_entity.pdbx_description
1 polymer ?
#
loop_
_entity_poly.entity_id
_entity_poly.type
_entity_poly.pdbx_seq_one_letter_code
_entity_poly.pdbx_strand_id
1 'polypeptide(L)'
;MRIAPTPLTLFPKSLATPALLAHIVTAKFVDGLPLYRQEAQFARLGVILGRATMAGWMIRLGGTHLVPLINLLNEQMLEHPLIHCDETRLQVLRSDKAPTAEHWMWVRASGPPGRRIVLFDYDASRGGTVPKRLLQGYQGILLSDGWEPYATVAQELGLVHAGCLAHARRKFDEARKATPGGSSHAKSALDFIRELYLIEHTLWDREHPVTPARRLEVRSMRSAPIMTRFHAWLEALSSQVLPEGRLGKAVHYTLGQWPKLTTFLSHGEVPIDNNRCENAIRPFVLGRKGWLFSDTVHGAVASANLYSLVETAKANGVEPHAYLSRLFERLPHLTTVEDYEAMLPWNTRATPFRDSLSAN
;
A
#
# COMPACT_ATOMS: atom_id res chain seq x y z
N MET A 1 46.04 -19.37 -22.56
CA MET A 1 45.29 -18.11 -22.35
C MET A 1 44.07 -18.43 -21.49
N ARG A 2 44.13 -18.18 -20.18
CA ARG A 2 42.95 -18.32 -19.30
C ARG A 2 42.11 -17.06 -19.48
N ILE A 3 41.02 -17.16 -20.22
CA ILE A 3 40.04 -16.08 -20.35
C ILE A 3 39.32 -15.98 -19.01
N ALA A 4 39.27 -14.79 -18.42
CA ALA A 4 38.52 -14.57 -17.18
C ALA A 4 37.04 -14.95 -17.41
N PRO A 5 36.39 -15.66 -16.47
CA PRO A 5 34.99 -16.05 -16.64
C PRO A 5 34.13 -14.79 -16.79
N THR A 6 33.16 -14.85 -17.70
CA THR A 6 32.20 -13.76 -17.91
C THR A 6 31.54 -13.42 -16.59
N PRO A 7 31.46 -12.13 -16.20
CA PRO A 7 30.76 -11.72 -15.00
C PRO A 7 29.33 -12.26 -15.01
N LEU A 8 28.85 -12.71 -13.85
CA LEU A 8 27.51 -13.23 -13.73
C LEU A 8 26.51 -12.07 -13.92
N THR A 9 25.58 -12.21 -14.86
CA THR A 9 24.59 -11.17 -15.18
C THR A 9 23.17 -11.73 -15.06
N LEU A 10 22.21 -10.91 -14.62
CA LEU A 10 20.79 -11.29 -14.54
C LEU A 10 20.23 -11.83 -15.85
N PHE A 11 20.59 -11.18 -16.96
CA PHE A 11 20.14 -11.55 -18.30
C PHE A 11 21.34 -11.80 -19.22
N PRO A 12 21.85 -13.04 -19.26
CA PRO A 12 22.98 -13.40 -20.11
C PRO A 12 22.68 -13.07 -21.58
N LYS A 13 23.69 -12.53 -22.29
CA LYS A 13 23.60 -12.14 -23.71
C LYS A 13 22.50 -11.08 -23.98
N SER A 14 22.23 -10.22 -23.00
CA SER A 14 21.25 -9.13 -23.09
C SER A 14 21.90 -7.77 -22.88
N LEU A 15 21.27 -6.71 -23.41
CA LEU A 15 21.68 -5.31 -23.16
C LEU A 15 21.28 -4.81 -21.75
N ALA A 16 20.58 -5.64 -20.98
CA ALA A 16 20.06 -5.30 -19.68
C ALA A 16 21.14 -5.25 -18.59
N THR A 17 21.84 -4.13 -18.52
CA THR A 17 22.70 -3.82 -17.38
C THR A 17 21.85 -3.54 -16.13
N PRO A 18 22.38 -3.74 -14.91
CA PRO A 18 21.67 -3.40 -13.67
C PRO A 18 21.14 -1.97 -13.65
N ALA A 19 21.95 -0.99 -14.07
CA ALA A 19 21.56 0.42 -14.12
C ALA A 19 20.44 0.67 -15.15
N LEU A 20 20.49 0.05 -16.33
CA LEU A 20 19.42 0.19 -17.33
C LEU A 20 18.09 -0.39 -16.81
N LEU A 21 18.14 -1.56 -16.16
CA LEU A 21 16.96 -2.17 -15.55
C LEU A 21 16.39 -1.28 -14.44
N ALA A 22 17.25 -0.76 -13.56
CA ALA A 22 16.85 0.15 -12.49
C ALA A 22 16.20 1.42 -13.04
N HIS A 23 16.74 2.00 -14.11
CA HIS A 23 16.17 3.16 -14.79
C HIS A 23 14.76 2.85 -15.34
N ILE A 24 14.60 1.77 -16.11
CA ILE A 24 13.31 1.40 -16.72
C ILE A 24 12.24 1.15 -15.65
N VAL A 25 12.60 0.44 -14.58
CA VAL A 25 11.71 0.15 -13.45
C VAL A 25 11.35 1.45 -12.72
N THR A 26 12.33 2.29 -12.38
CA THR A 26 12.08 3.57 -11.69
C THR A 26 11.17 4.46 -12.52
N ALA A 27 11.48 4.67 -13.80
CA ALA A 27 10.66 5.47 -14.70
C ALA A 27 9.21 4.97 -14.77
N LYS A 28 8.99 3.65 -14.76
CA LYS A 28 7.64 3.09 -14.85
C LYS A 28 6.87 3.13 -13.53
N PHE A 29 7.50 2.73 -12.43
CA PHE A 29 6.84 2.43 -11.16
C PHE A 29 6.94 3.57 -10.14
N VAL A 30 7.90 4.49 -10.29
CA VAL A 30 7.97 5.75 -9.54
C VAL A 30 7.30 6.88 -10.34
N ASP A 31 7.71 7.07 -11.60
CA ASP A 31 7.30 8.24 -12.39
C ASP A 31 6.03 8.00 -13.23
N GLY A 32 5.53 6.77 -13.27
CA GLY A 32 4.33 6.41 -14.02
C GLY A 32 4.53 6.45 -15.55
N LEU A 33 5.77 6.42 -16.04
CA LEU A 33 6.09 6.53 -17.46
C LEU A 33 5.91 5.18 -18.19
N PRO A 34 4.91 5.03 -19.09
CA PRO A 34 4.69 3.77 -19.81
C PRO A 34 5.85 3.44 -20.76
N LEU A 35 6.07 2.14 -20.98
CA LEU A 35 7.20 1.63 -21.77
C LEU A 35 7.28 2.17 -23.20
N TYR A 36 6.15 2.43 -23.86
CA TYR A 36 6.18 3.00 -25.22
C TYR A 36 6.73 4.43 -25.24
N ARG A 37 6.58 5.18 -24.14
CA ARG A 37 7.19 6.51 -24.00
C ARG A 37 8.67 6.40 -23.66
N GLN A 38 9.07 5.39 -22.88
CA GLN A 38 10.48 5.10 -22.63
C GLN A 38 11.19 4.66 -23.92
N GLU A 39 10.56 3.82 -24.74
CA GLU A 39 11.05 3.42 -26.07
C GLU A 39 11.32 4.66 -26.95
N ALA A 40 10.37 5.60 -27.00
CA ALA A 40 10.57 6.86 -27.70
C ALA A 40 11.69 7.74 -27.09
N GLN A 41 11.91 7.69 -25.77
CA GLN A 41 13.03 8.38 -25.12
C GLN A 41 14.38 7.78 -25.54
N PHE A 42 14.52 6.46 -25.49
CA PHE A 42 15.74 5.77 -25.92
C PHE A 42 16.04 6.00 -27.41
N ALA A 43 15.02 5.97 -28.27
CA ALA A 43 15.18 6.26 -29.69
C ALA A 43 15.76 7.67 -29.94
N ARG A 44 15.34 8.69 -29.18
CA ARG A 44 15.92 10.05 -29.26
C ARG A 44 17.38 10.12 -28.81
N LEU A 45 17.81 9.17 -27.98
CA LEU A 45 19.21 9.03 -27.55
C LEU A 45 20.01 8.13 -28.50
N GLY A 46 19.45 7.71 -29.63
CA GLY A 46 20.09 6.80 -30.59
C GLY A 46 20.14 5.34 -30.14
N VAL A 47 19.41 4.97 -29.09
CA VAL A 47 19.37 3.60 -28.55
C VAL A 47 18.10 2.89 -29.04
N ILE A 48 18.27 1.82 -29.81
CA ILE A 48 17.16 0.98 -30.27
C ILE A 48 16.81 -0.03 -29.17
N LEU A 49 15.85 0.33 -28.32
CA LEU A 49 15.36 -0.54 -27.25
C LEU A 49 13.84 -0.71 -27.31
N GLY A 50 13.41 -1.87 -27.79
CA GLY A 50 12.01 -2.16 -28.04
C GLY A 50 11.16 -2.33 -26.77
N ARG A 51 9.90 -1.88 -26.81
CA ARG A 51 8.92 -2.06 -25.74
C ARG A 51 8.75 -3.52 -25.31
N ALA A 52 8.71 -4.45 -26.27
CA ALA A 52 8.55 -5.88 -25.98
C ALA A 52 9.74 -6.43 -25.17
N THR A 53 10.96 -5.97 -25.49
CA THR A 53 12.18 -6.32 -24.76
C THR A 53 12.12 -5.82 -23.31
N MET A 54 11.80 -4.54 -23.11
CA MET A 54 11.64 -3.96 -21.77
C MET A 54 10.54 -4.67 -20.95
N ALA A 55 9.41 -4.97 -21.59
CA ALA A 55 8.33 -5.71 -20.95
C ALA A 55 8.77 -7.12 -20.53
N GLY A 56 9.46 -7.84 -21.41
CA GLY A 56 10.01 -9.16 -21.13
C GLY A 56 10.99 -9.16 -19.96
N TRP A 57 11.86 -8.16 -19.87
CA TRP A 57 12.77 -8.01 -18.73
C TRP A 57 12.03 -7.79 -17.41
N MET A 58 11.05 -6.88 -17.37
CA MET A 58 10.28 -6.63 -16.15
C MET A 58 9.46 -7.85 -15.72
N ILE A 59 8.87 -8.58 -16.67
CA ILE A 59 8.14 -9.81 -16.38
C ILE A 59 9.05 -10.85 -15.72
N ARG A 60 10.27 -11.03 -16.25
CA ARG A 60 11.24 -11.96 -15.65
C ARG A 60 11.78 -11.48 -14.31
N LEU A 61 12.04 -10.18 -14.17
CA LEU A 61 12.46 -9.57 -12.90
C LEU A 61 11.41 -9.81 -11.82
N GLY A 62 10.21 -9.26 -12.00
CA GLY A 62 9.14 -9.31 -11.01
C GLY A 62 8.56 -10.71 -10.83
N GLY A 63 8.41 -11.47 -11.92
CA GLY A 63 7.78 -12.79 -11.90
C GLY A 63 8.71 -13.95 -11.55
N THR A 64 10.02 -13.74 -11.45
CA THR A 64 10.97 -14.83 -11.15
C THR A 64 12.09 -14.37 -10.23
N HIS A 65 12.93 -13.42 -10.67
CA HIS A 65 14.16 -13.09 -9.95
C HIS A 65 13.94 -12.41 -8.60
N LEU A 66 12.84 -11.66 -8.46
CA LEU A 66 12.51 -10.92 -7.25
C LEU A 66 11.58 -11.67 -6.29
N VAL A 67 11.01 -12.80 -6.71
CA VAL A 67 10.05 -13.57 -5.90
C VAL A 67 10.61 -13.97 -4.53
N PRO A 68 11.86 -14.43 -4.38
CA PRO A 68 12.41 -14.75 -3.06
C PRO A 68 12.40 -13.56 -2.09
N LEU A 69 12.73 -12.35 -2.59
CA LEU A 69 12.73 -11.14 -1.78
C LEU A 69 11.31 -10.70 -1.40
N ILE A 70 10.33 -10.90 -2.29
CA ILE A 70 8.91 -10.65 -2.00
C ILE A 70 8.39 -11.61 -0.92
N ASN A 71 8.76 -12.89 -1.00
CA ASN A 71 8.37 -13.88 0.00
C ASN A 71 8.95 -13.52 1.38
N LEU A 72 10.24 -13.15 1.44
CA LEU A 72 10.88 -12.70 2.67
C LEU A 72 10.19 -11.47 3.29
N LEU A 73 9.84 -10.47 2.45
CA LEU A 73 9.07 -9.31 2.91
C LEU A 73 7.68 -9.69 3.41
N ASN A 74 7.04 -10.69 2.81
CA ASN A 74 5.74 -11.19 3.24
C ASN A 74 5.84 -11.91 4.58
N GLU A 75 6.84 -12.77 4.78
CA GLU A 75 7.11 -13.43 6.06
C GLU A 75 7.30 -12.40 7.18
N GLN A 76 8.18 -11.42 6.98
CA GLN A 76 8.40 -10.34 7.96
C GLN A 76 7.17 -9.46 8.17
N MET A 77 6.34 -9.26 7.15
CA MET A 77 5.08 -8.52 7.30
C MET A 77 4.11 -9.24 8.24
N LEU A 78 4.03 -10.56 8.16
CA LEU A 78 3.12 -11.38 8.97
C LEU A 78 3.54 -11.46 10.44
N GLU A 79 4.78 -11.10 10.78
CA GLU A 79 5.26 -11.03 12.17
C GLU A 79 4.89 -9.71 12.87
N HIS A 80 4.50 -8.69 12.13
CA HIS A 80 4.18 -7.39 12.70
C HIS A 80 2.78 -7.35 13.32
N PRO A 81 2.55 -6.60 14.41
CA PRO A 81 1.27 -6.63 15.15
C PRO A 81 0.07 -6.03 14.40
N LEU A 82 0.32 -5.27 13.33
CA LEU A 82 -0.70 -4.55 12.57
C LEU A 82 -0.43 -4.65 11.07
N ILE A 83 -1.42 -5.14 10.32
CA ILE A 83 -1.45 -5.10 8.86
C ILE A 83 -2.58 -4.19 8.42
N HIS A 84 -2.22 -3.20 7.62
CA HIS A 84 -3.17 -2.42 6.85
C HIS A 84 -3.48 -3.15 5.54
N CYS A 85 -4.74 -3.16 5.10
CA CYS A 85 -5.13 -3.78 3.83
C CYS A 85 -6.11 -2.88 3.06
N ASP A 86 -5.96 -2.84 1.73
CA ASP A 86 -6.84 -2.14 0.81
C ASP A 86 -6.70 -2.73 -0.61
N GLU A 87 -7.56 -2.35 -1.54
CA GLU A 87 -7.53 -2.84 -2.91
C GLU A 87 -7.97 -1.80 -3.95
N THR A 88 -7.43 -1.90 -5.16
CA THR A 88 -7.84 -1.06 -6.28
C THR A 88 -8.00 -1.86 -7.57
N ARG A 89 -8.88 -1.36 -8.44
CA ARG A 89 -9.22 -2.02 -9.71
C ARG A 89 -8.04 -2.03 -10.69
N LEU A 90 -7.99 -3.03 -11.54
CA LEU A 90 -7.05 -3.14 -12.65
C LEU A 90 -7.78 -3.74 -13.85
N GLN A 91 -7.39 -3.36 -15.05
CA GLN A 91 -7.78 -4.07 -16.27
C GLN A 91 -6.58 -4.89 -16.77
N VAL A 92 -6.86 -6.13 -17.18
CA VAL A 92 -5.88 -7.04 -17.78
C VAL A 92 -6.44 -7.53 -19.10
N LEU A 93 -5.79 -7.17 -20.21
CA LEU A 93 -6.35 -7.40 -21.54
C LEU A 93 -6.35 -8.89 -21.94
N ARG A 94 -5.28 -9.60 -21.60
CA ARG A 94 -5.08 -11.02 -21.92
C ARG A 94 -5.10 -11.83 -20.63
N SER A 95 -6.30 -12.22 -20.23
CA SER A 95 -6.59 -13.13 -19.13
C SER A 95 -7.70 -14.11 -19.55
N ASP A 96 -8.09 -15.02 -18.65
CA ASP A 96 -9.24 -15.91 -18.88
C ASP A 96 -10.59 -15.16 -18.79
N LYS A 97 -10.58 -13.89 -18.38
CA LYS A 97 -11.73 -13.00 -18.38
C LYS A 97 -11.74 -12.09 -19.61
N ALA A 98 -12.92 -11.54 -19.92
CA ALA A 98 -13.06 -10.51 -20.95
C ALA A 98 -12.10 -9.32 -20.69
N PRO A 99 -11.54 -8.67 -21.73
CA PRO A 99 -10.58 -7.57 -21.57
C PRO A 99 -11.10 -6.36 -20.76
N THR A 100 -12.42 -6.20 -20.68
CA THR A 100 -13.10 -5.13 -19.92
C THR A 100 -13.41 -5.53 -18.47
N ALA A 101 -13.23 -6.80 -18.11
CA ALA A 101 -13.52 -7.30 -16.78
C ALA A 101 -12.58 -6.70 -15.74
N GLU A 102 -13.09 -6.55 -14.52
CA GLU A 102 -12.30 -6.03 -13.40
C GLU A 102 -11.39 -7.12 -12.82
N HIS A 103 -10.14 -6.73 -12.64
CA HIS A 103 -9.12 -7.38 -11.83
C HIS A 103 -8.75 -6.47 -10.66
N TRP A 104 -7.93 -6.96 -9.74
CA TRP A 104 -7.65 -6.28 -8.48
C TRP A 104 -6.17 -6.29 -8.17
N MET A 105 -5.70 -5.15 -7.69
CA MET A 105 -4.41 -4.98 -7.06
C MET A 105 -4.65 -4.76 -5.57
N TRP A 106 -4.30 -5.74 -4.78
CA TRP A 106 -4.37 -5.72 -3.32
C TRP A 106 -3.10 -5.09 -2.78
N VAL A 107 -3.23 -4.31 -1.71
CA VAL A 107 -2.11 -3.64 -1.05
C VAL A 107 -2.16 -3.94 0.43
N ARG A 108 -1.01 -4.36 0.96
CA ARG A 108 -0.79 -4.55 2.39
C ARG A 108 0.36 -3.66 2.85
N ALA A 109 0.20 -3.00 3.98
CA ALA A 109 1.25 -2.18 4.57
C ALA A 109 1.44 -2.49 6.06
N SER A 110 2.69 -2.62 6.50
CA SER A 110 3.01 -3.03 7.87
C SER A 110 4.43 -2.66 8.32
N GLY A 111 4.73 -2.84 9.60
CA GLY A 111 6.06 -2.62 10.18
C GLY A 111 6.30 -1.21 10.70
N PRO A 112 7.27 -1.02 11.61
CA PRO A 112 7.57 0.24 12.28
C PRO A 112 8.35 1.22 11.38
N PRO A 113 8.52 2.50 11.79
CA PRO A 113 9.46 3.41 11.11
C PRO A 113 10.84 2.78 10.91
N GLY A 114 11.42 2.93 9.72
CA GLY A 114 12.72 2.34 9.36
C GLY A 114 12.69 0.86 8.97
N ARG A 115 11.56 0.16 9.16
CA ARG A 115 11.29 -1.20 8.67
C ARG A 115 9.88 -1.31 8.11
N ARG A 116 9.48 -0.31 7.34
CA ARG A 116 8.15 -0.22 6.71
C ARG A 116 8.11 -1.20 5.53
N ILE A 117 7.06 -2.01 5.45
CA ILE A 117 6.82 -2.93 4.32
C ILE A 117 5.55 -2.51 3.60
N VAL A 118 5.59 -2.49 2.27
CA VAL A 118 4.44 -2.31 1.37
C VAL A 118 4.48 -3.44 0.35
N LEU A 119 3.44 -4.27 0.33
CA LEU A 119 3.29 -5.36 -0.62
C LEU A 119 2.05 -5.13 -1.49
N PHE A 120 2.22 -5.31 -2.78
CA PHE A 120 1.18 -5.36 -3.78
C PHE A 120 1.00 -6.81 -4.24
N ASP A 121 -0.24 -7.24 -4.36
CA ASP A 121 -0.60 -8.58 -4.81
C ASP A 121 -1.68 -8.46 -5.92
N TYR A 122 -1.42 -9.04 -7.08
CA TYR A 122 -2.42 -9.11 -8.14
C TYR A 122 -3.35 -10.31 -7.93
N ASP A 123 -4.65 -10.12 -8.13
CA ASP A 123 -5.61 -11.21 -8.29
C ASP A 123 -6.71 -10.83 -9.30
N ALA A 124 -7.29 -11.81 -9.98
CA ALA A 124 -8.43 -11.60 -10.87
C ALA A 124 -9.74 -11.37 -10.09
N SER A 125 -9.78 -11.70 -8.80
CA SER A 125 -10.95 -11.62 -7.93
C SER A 125 -10.83 -10.49 -6.90
N ARG A 126 -11.96 -9.87 -6.57
CA ARG A 126 -12.09 -9.07 -5.35
C ARG A 126 -12.48 -9.93 -4.15
N GLY A 127 -12.95 -11.15 -4.34
CA GLY A 127 -13.61 -11.94 -3.29
C GLY A 127 -12.75 -12.21 -2.06
N GLY A 128 -13.40 -12.45 -0.91
CA GLY A 128 -12.74 -12.66 0.39
C GLY A 128 -11.71 -13.80 0.44
N THR A 129 -11.73 -14.72 -0.51
CA THR A 129 -10.71 -15.76 -0.66
C THR A 129 -9.31 -15.19 -0.87
N VAL A 130 -9.18 -14.00 -1.46
CA VAL A 130 -7.90 -13.34 -1.69
C VAL A 130 -7.27 -12.85 -0.38
N PRO A 131 -7.91 -11.93 0.40
CA PRO A 131 -7.35 -11.50 1.68
C PRO A 131 -7.19 -12.65 2.67
N LYS A 132 -8.04 -13.69 2.62
CA LYS A 132 -7.85 -14.91 3.42
C LYS A 132 -6.51 -15.60 3.11
N ARG A 133 -6.17 -15.75 1.82
CA ARG A 133 -4.90 -16.33 1.39
C ARG A 133 -3.72 -15.43 1.75
N LEU A 134 -3.85 -14.11 1.56
CA LEU A 134 -2.78 -13.14 1.85
C LEU A 134 -2.49 -12.98 3.34
N LEU A 135 -3.45 -13.29 4.22
CA LEU A 135 -3.33 -13.20 5.68
C LEU A 135 -3.23 -14.59 6.34
N GLN A 136 -3.01 -15.65 5.56
CA GLN A 136 -2.91 -16.99 6.10
C GLN A 136 -1.74 -17.09 7.10
N GLY A 137 -2.01 -17.61 8.30
CA GLY A 137 -1.03 -17.72 9.37
C GLY A 137 -0.76 -16.43 10.15
N TYR A 138 -1.36 -15.30 9.74
CA TYR A 138 -1.26 -14.05 10.47
C TYR A 138 -1.97 -14.12 11.82
N GLN A 139 -1.35 -13.57 12.86
CA GLN A 139 -1.97 -13.36 14.16
C GLN A 139 -1.75 -11.91 14.57
N GLY A 140 -2.83 -11.14 14.66
CA GLY A 140 -2.73 -9.73 15.01
C GLY A 140 -3.94 -8.93 14.58
N ILE A 141 -3.70 -7.66 14.26
CA ILE A 141 -4.74 -6.70 13.94
C ILE A 141 -4.75 -6.46 12.44
N LEU A 142 -5.94 -6.57 11.84
CA LEU A 142 -6.22 -6.15 10.46
C LEU A 142 -6.91 -4.79 10.50
N LEU A 143 -6.34 -3.80 9.82
CA LEU A 143 -6.96 -2.49 9.63
C LEU A 143 -7.33 -2.32 8.15
N SER A 144 -8.62 -2.17 7.87
CA SER A 144 -9.15 -2.00 6.52
C SER A 144 -10.30 -0.98 6.49
N ASP A 145 -10.88 -0.78 5.31
CA ASP A 145 -12.18 -0.14 5.20
C ASP A 145 -13.31 -1.03 5.75
N GLY A 146 -14.55 -0.55 5.66
CA GLY A 146 -15.73 -1.26 6.15
C GLY A 146 -16.31 -2.29 5.19
N TRP A 147 -15.53 -2.82 4.24
CA TRP A 147 -16.02 -3.80 3.27
C TRP A 147 -16.18 -5.19 3.91
N GLU A 148 -17.34 -5.82 3.69
CA GLU A 148 -17.79 -7.00 4.44
C GLU A 148 -16.83 -8.20 4.38
N PRO A 149 -16.21 -8.54 3.24
CA PRO A 149 -15.27 -9.66 3.18
C PRO A 149 -14.05 -9.51 4.08
N TYR A 150 -13.61 -8.29 4.43
CA TYR A 150 -12.57 -8.13 5.45
C TYR A 150 -13.06 -8.56 6.84
N ALA A 151 -14.32 -8.27 7.18
CA ALA A 151 -14.91 -8.69 8.45
C ALA A 151 -15.05 -10.21 8.51
N THR A 152 -15.53 -10.85 7.43
CA THR A 152 -15.59 -12.31 7.33
C THR A 152 -14.21 -12.95 7.50
N VAL A 153 -13.19 -12.42 6.81
CA VAL A 153 -11.82 -12.93 6.90
C VAL A 153 -11.23 -12.75 8.29
N ALA A 154 -11.43 -11.60 8.91
CA ALA A 154 -10.97 -11.36 10.28
C ALA A 154 -11.63 -12.34 11.26
N GLN A 155 -12.93 -12.60 11.12
CA GLN A 155 -13.63 -13.58 11.94
C GLN A 155 -13.10 -15.00 11.72
N GLU A 156 -12.98 -15.44 10.45
CA GLU A 156 -12.51 -16.79 10.11
C GLU A 156 -11.07 -17.06 10.56
N LEU A 157 -10.21 -16.04 10.56
CA LEU A 157 -8.81 -16.14 10.96
C LEU A 157 -8.57 -15.76 12.44
N GLY A 158 -9.61 -15.35 13.18
CA GLY A 158 -9.47 -14.93 14.57
C GLY A 158 -8.67 -13.63 14.77
N LEU A 159 -8.70 -12.73 13.79
CA LEU A 159 -8.01 -11.45 13.82
C LEU A 159 -8.84 -10.38 14.53
N VAL A 160 -8.17 -9.42 15.17
CA VAL A 160 -8.83 -8.20 15.62
C VAL A 160 -9.03 -7.30 14.38
N HIS A 161 -10.29 -6.94 14.08
CA HIS A 161 -10.60 -6.06 12.96
C HIS A 161 -10.76 -4.61 13.42
N ALA A 162 -9.82 -3.75 13.02
CA ALA A 162 -9.91 -2.30 13.17
C ALA A 162 -10.48 -1.65 11.89
N GLY A 163 -11.31 -0.62 12.08
CA GLY A 163 -11.99 0.08 10.99
C GLY A 163 -11.38 1.46 10.71
N CYS A 164 -11.44 1.88 9.44
CA CYS A 164 -10.96 3.19 9.02
C CYS A 164 -11.98 4.32 9.24
N LEU A 165 -11.73 5.24 10.19
CA LEU A 165 -12.62 6.37 10.45
C LEU A 165 -12.68 7.38 9.29
N ALA A 166 -11.65 7.44 8.44
CA ALA A 166 -11.65 8.31 7.25
C ALA A 166 -12.78 7.94 6.27
N HIS A 167 -13.17 6.66 6.20
CA HIS A 167 -14.30 6.22 5.37
C HIS A 167 -15.65 6.69 5.93
N ALA A 168 -15.85 6.63 7.26
CA ALA A 168 -17.03 7.20 7.89
C ALA A 168 -17.09 8.72 7.68
N ARG A 169 -15.96 9.42 7.87
CA ARG A 169 -15.82 10.85 7.61
C ARG A 169 -16.20 11.23 6.18
N ARG A 170 -15.74 10.47 5.17
CA ARG A 170 -16.05 10.73 3.75
C ARG A 170 -17.56 10.70 3.50
N LYS A 171 -18.29 9.75 4.08
CA LYS A 171 -19.76 9.67 3.93
C LYS A 171 -20.48 10.88 4.51
N PHE A 172 -20.03 11.39 5.67
CA PHE A 172 -20.58 12.63 6.21
C PHE A 172 -20.24 13.86 5.36
N ASP A 173 -19.02 13.96 4.80
CA ASP A 173 -18.69 15.06 3.88
C ASP A 173 -19.51 15.00 2.58
N GLU A 174 -19.75 13.82 2.02
CA GLU A 174 -20.66 13.62 0.89
C GLU A 174 -22.10 14.01 1.23
N ALA A 175 -22.60 13.61 2.40
CA ALA A 175 -23.91 14.01 2.89
C ALA A 175 -24.02 15.52 3.11
N ARG A 176 -22.97 16.17 3.60
CA ARG A 176 -22.92 17.63 3.76
C ARG A 176 -22.99 18.34 2.41
N LYS A 177 -22.21 17.89 1.42
CA LYS A 177 -22.15 18.47 0.07
C LYS A 177 -23.43 18.26 -0.73
N ALA A 178 -24.24 17.26 -0.35
CA ALA A 178 -25.49 16.93 -1.02
C ALA A 178 -26.61 17.94 -0.83
N THR A 179 -26.57 18.71 0.26
CA THR A 179 -27.67 19.57 0.68
C THR A 179 -27.31 21.03 0.41
N PRO A 180 -28.13 21.81 -0.32
CA PRO A 180 -27.94 23.25 -0.43
C PRO A 180 -27.85 23.90 0.97
N GLY A 181 -26.80 24.68 1.22
CA GLY A 181 -26.53 25.26 2.56
C GLY A 181 -25.81 24.32 3.55
N GLY A 182 -25.65 23.04 3.22
CA GLY A 182 -24.96 22.04 4.04
C GLY A 182 -25.84 21.43 5.15
N SER A 183 -25.82 20.11 5.28
CA SER A 183 -26.50 19.43 6.40
C SER A 183 -25.84 19.79 7.74
N SER A 184 -26.60 20.38 8.66
CA SER A 184 -26.16 20.69 10.03
C SER A 184 -25.71 19.45 10.79
N HIS A 185 -26.47 18.36 10.70
CA HIS A 185 -26.09 17.06 11.29
C HIS A 185 -24.80 16.51 10.71
N ALA A 186 -24.63 16.57 9.38
CA ALA A 186 -23.38 16.13 8.76
C ALA A 186 -22.18 16.97 9.24
N LYS A 187 -22.38 18.28 9.45
CA LYS A 187 -21.35 19.16 10.05
C LYS A 187 -21.03 18.74 11.49
N SER A 188 -22.02 18.51 12.34
CA SER A 188 -21.80 18.04 13.71
C SER A 188 -21.01 16.73 13.78
N ALA A 189 -21.32 15.77 12.90
CA ALA A 189 -20.54 14.52 12.80
C ALA A 189 -19.08 14.79 12.41
N LEU A 190 -18.85 15.69 11.46
CA LEU A 190 -17.49 16.09 11.06
C LEU A 190 -16.74 16.82 12.18
N ASP A 191 -17.43 17.57 13.03
CA ASP A 191 -16.84 18.25 14.18
C ASP A 191 -16.37 17.25 15.25
N PHE A 192 -17.20 16.23 15.60
CA PHE A 192 -16.77 15.12 16.46
C PHE A 192 -15.52 14.42 15.92
N ILE A 193 -15.54 14.09 14.62
CA ILE A 193 -14.42 13.44 13.96
C ILE A 193 -13.19 14.35 14.00
N ARG A 194 -13.33 15.65 13.73
CA ARG A 194 -12.23 16.61 13.79
C ARG A 194 -11.58 16.65 15.18
N GLU A 195 -12.35 16.65 16.26
CA GLU A 195 -11.80 16.62 17.63
C GLU A 195 -10.90 15.40 17.85
N LEU A 196 -11.31 14.22 17.37
CA LEU A 196 -10.52 12.99 17.45
C LEU A 196 -9.22 13.10 16.64
N TYR A 197 -9.29 13.61 15.41
CA TYR A 197 -8.10 13.79 14.56
C TYR A 197 -7.09 14.79 15.16
N LEU A 198 -7.56 15.82 15.87
CA LEU A 198 -6.66 16.75 16.56
C LEU A 198 -5.87 16.04 17.67
N ILE A 199 -6.50 15.11 18.40
CA ILE A 199 -5.80 14.28 19.41
C ILE A 199 -4.82 13.34 18.71
N GLU A 200 -5.28 12.59 17.70
CA GLU A 200 -4.45 11.61 17.01
C GLU A 200 -3.25 12.24 16.31
N HIS A 201 -3.40 13.44 15.75
CA HIS A 201 -2.27 14.19 15.18
C HIS A 201 -1.14 14.39 16.20
N THR A 202 -1.48 14.71 17.45
CA THR A 202 -0.47 14.86 18.52
C THR A 202 0.15 13.53 18.95
N LEU A 203 -0.59 12.42 18.88
CA LEU A 203 -0.12 11.09 19.28
C LEU A 203 0.73 10.38 18.22
N TRP A 204 0.66 10.83 16.98
CA TRP A 204 1.40 10.29 15.84
C TRP A 204 2.42 11.27 15.26
N ASP A 205 2.79 12.30 16.04
CA ASP A 205 3.87 13.21 15.70
C ASP A 205 5.16 12.40 15.48
N ARG A 206 5.80 12.63 14.32
CA ARG A 206 7.03 11.95 13.92
C ARG A 206 8.26 12.54 14.61
N GLU A 207 8.19 13.81 15.01
CA GLU A 207 9.28 14.48 15.71
C GLU A 207 9.30 14.09 17.20
N HIS A 208 8.12 13.81 17.76
CA HIS A 208 7.94 13.43 19.17
C HIS A 208 7.17 12.10 19.30
N PRO A 209 7.78 10.96 18.90
CA PRO A 209 7.09 9.68 18.91
C PRO A 209 6.75 9.25 20.35
N VAL A 210 5.49 8.88 20.57
CA VAL A 210 5.01 8.31 21.84
C VAL A 210 4.79 6.80 21.73
N THR A 211 4.92 6.10 22.87
CA THR A 211 4.70 4.65 22.95
C THR A 211 3.22 4.29 22.77
N PRO A 212 2.90 3.07 22.32
CA PRO A 212 1.52 2.57 22.28
C PRO A 212 0.79 2.72 23.63
N ALA A 213 1.46 2.42 24.74
CA ALA A 213 0.89 2.57 26.09
C ALA A 213 0.50 4.03 26.39
N ARG A 214 1.36 5.00 26.04
CA ARG A 214 1.03 6.42 26.21
C ARG A 214 -0.13 6.86 25.32
N ARG A 215 -0.24 6.32 24.10
CA ARG A 215 -1.42 6.58 23.24
C ARG A 215 -2.70 6.11 23.90
N LEU A 216 -2.71 4.91 24.49
CA LEU A 216 -3.88 4.38 25.20
C LEU A 216 -4.30 5.24 26.38
N GLU A 217 -3.33 5.69 27.20
CA GLU A 217 -3.60 6.57 28.34
C GLU A 217 -4.28 7.88 27.90
N VAL A 218 -3.72 8.55 26.88
CA VAL A 218 -4.29 9.79 26.34
C VAL A 218 -5.65 9.54 25.69
N ARG A 219 -5.81 8.44 24.94
CA ARG A 219 -7.09 8.07 24.31
C ARG A 219 -8.16 7.80 25.35
N SER A 220 -7.83 7.14 26.46
CA SER A 220 -8.76 6.90 27.58
C SER A 220 -9.28 8.22 28.17
N MET A 221 -8.38 9.18 28.41
CA MET A 221 -8.75 10.48 28.99
C MET A 221 -9.47 11.42 28.02
N ARG A 222 -9.12 11.39 26.73
CA ARG A 222 -9.55 12.42 25.76
C ARG A 222 -10.42 11.88 24.63
N SER A 223 -10.02 10.79 23.99
CA SER A 223 -10.72 10.25 22.80
C SER A 223 -11.97 9.44 23.17
N ALA A 224 -11.90 8.63 24.23
CA ALA A 224 -13.02 7.77 24.64
C ALA A 224 -14.28 8.59 25.03
N PRO A 225 -14.19 9.68 25.82
CA PRO A 225 -15.37 10.52 26.10
C PRO A 225 -16.01 11.14 24.84
N ILE A 226 -15.19 11.50 23.85
CA ILE A 226 -15.68 12.03 22.56
C ILE A 226 -16.41 10.92 21.79
N MET A 227 -15.82 9.73 21.71
CA MET A 227 -16.45 8.58 21.05
C MET A 227 -17.77 8.20 21.72
N THR A 228 -17.85 8.18 23.05
CA THR A 228 -19.11 7.92 23.77
C THR A 228 -20.20 8.95 23.44
N ARG A 229 -19.87 10.24 23.47
CA ARG A 229 -20.81 11.31 23.07
C ARG A 229 -21.23 11.18 21.62
N PHE A 230 -20.29 10.86 20.73
CA PHE A 230 -20.56 10.71 19.31
C PHE A 230 -21.48 9.51 19.04
N HIS A 231 -21.29 8.38 19.73
CA HIS A 231 -22.17 7.22 19.63
C HIS A 231 -23.60 7.56 20.02
N ALA A 232 -23.80 8.10 21.22
CA ALA A 232 -25.11 8.44 21.74
C ALA A 232 -25.84 9.45 20.83
N TRP A 233 -25.09 10.40 20.27
CA TRP A 233 -25.61 11.35 19.29
C TRP A 233 -26.02 10.66 17.97
N LEU A 234 -25.23 9.72 17.45
CA LEU A 234 -25.57 8.95 16.25
C LEU A 234 -26.80 8.06 16.46
N GLU A 235 -26.90 7.39 17.61
CA GLU A 235 -28.05 6.56 17.97
C GLU A 235 -29.33 7.41 18.03
N ALA A 236 -29.29 8.55 18.70
CA ALA A 236 -30.42 9.48 18.75
C ALA A 236 -30.79 10.03 17.36
N LEU A 237 -29.81 10.28 16.50
CA LEU A 237 -30.02 10.77 15.14
C LEU A 237 -30.57 9.68 14.20
N SER A 238 -30.23 8.41 14.44
CA SER A 238 -30.58 7.28 13.55
C SER A 238 -32.09 7.15 13.33
N SER A 239 -32.91 7.45 14.35
CA SER A 239 -34.38 7.42 14.29
C SER A 239 -35.00 8.61 13.55
N GLN A 240 -34.22 9.66 13.31
CA GLN A 240 -34.69 10.92 12.72
C GLN A 240 -34.30 11.08 11.25
N VAL A 241 -33.41 10.21 10.75
CA VAL A 241 -32.88 10.30 9.38
C VAL A 241 -33.52 9.25 8.48
N LEU A 242 -33.85 9.65 7.25
CA LEU A 242 -34.28 8.70 6.22
C LEU A 242 -33.14 7.71 5.90
N PRO A 243 -33.32 6.39 6.08
CA PRO A 243 -32.24 5.41 5.91
C PRO A 243 -31.55 5.48 4.54
N GLU A 244 -32.33 5.68 3.47
CA GLU A 244 -31.83 5.75 2.11
C GLU A 244 -31.20 7.09 1.71
N GLY A 245 -31.41 8.13 2.52
CA GLY A 245 -30.79 9.43 2.34
C GLY A 245 -29.28 9.38 2.58
N ARG A 246 -28.52 10.30 1.97
CA ARG A 246 -27.04 10.33 2.13
C ARG A 246 -26.61 10.45 3.59
N LEU A 247 -27.31 11.27 4.40
CA LEU A 247 -27.06 11.36 5.84
C LEU A 247 -27.42 10.05 6.56
N GLY A 248 -28.57 9.44 6.25
CA GLY A 248 -28.97 8.15 6.80
C GLY A 248 -27.93 7.06 6.52
N LYS A 249 -27.44 6.97 5.28
CA LYS A 249 -26.36 6.06 4.89
C LYS A 249 -25.07 6.29 5.67
N ALA A 250 -24.71 7.55 5.94
CA ALA A 250 -23.53 7.87 6.75
C ALA A 250 -23.69 7.44 8.21
N VAL A 251 -24.86 7.71 8.82
CA VAL A 251 -25.18 7.34 10.21
C VAL A 251 -25.18 5.82 10.36
N HIS A 252 -25.96 5.11 9.55
CA HIS A 252 -26.09 3.65 9.64
C HIS A 252 -24.78 2.93 9.33
N TYR A 253 -23.98 3.43 8.37
CA TYR A 253 -22.64 2.91 8.15
C TYR A 253 -21.77 3.08 9.40
N THR A 254 -21.75 4.27 9.99
CA THR A 254 -20.87 4.55 11.14
C THR A 254 -21.26 3.70 12.36
N LEU A 255 -22.56 3.57 12.65
CA LEU A 255 -23.07 2.69 13.71
C LEU A 255 -22.76 1.21 13.41
N GLY A 256 -22.98 0.74 12.18
CA GLY A 256 -22.68 -0.64 11.81
C GLY A 256 -21.19 -0.99 11.85
N GLN A 257 -20.30 -0.01 11.71
CA GLN A 257 -18.85 -0.19 11.84
C GLN A 257 -18.33 0.12 13.24
N TRP A 258 -19.18 0.51 14.20
CA TRP A 258 -18.78 1.06 15.48
C TRP A 258 -17.80 0.20 16.29
N PRO A 259 -17.98 -1.14 16.41
CA PRO A 259 -17.02 -1.99 17.12
C PRO A 259 -15.61 -1.93 16.51
N LYS A 260 -15.52 -1.78 15.18
CA LYS A 260 -14.25 -1.67 14.44
C LYS A 260 -13.66 -0.26 14.53
N LEU A 261 -14.51 0.76 14.50
CA LEU A 261 -14.10 2.16 14.61
C LEU A 261 -13.60 2.55 16.02
N THR A 262 -13.90 1.74 17.04
CA THR A 262 -13.47 1.97 18.42
C THR A 262 -12.23 1.15 18.82
N THR A 263 -11.77 0.21 18.00
CA THR A 263 -10.62 -0.67 18.29
C THR A 263 -9.36 0.11 18.67
N PHE A 264 -9.11 1.26 18.07
CA PHE A 264 -7.94 2.11 18.39
C PHE A 264 -7.92 2.59 19.85
N LEU A 265 -9.06 2.62 20.55
CA LEU A 265 -9.12 2.99 21.97
C LEU A 265 -8.50 1.93 22.88
N SER A 266 -8.42 0.68 22.43
CA SER A 266 -7.87 -0.45 23.18
C SER A 266 -6.52 -0.94 22.63
N HIS A 267 -6.12 -0.50 21.43
CA HIS A 267 -4.87 -0.88 20.77
C HIS A 267 -4.02 0.35 20.39
N GLY A 268 -2.93 0.58 21.11
CA GLY A 268 -2.09 1.78 20.97
C GLY A 268 -1.26 1.83 19.69
N GLU A 269 -1.06 0.68 19.06
CA GLU A 269 -0.41 0.47 17.78
C GLU A 269 -1.33 0.78 16.59
N VAL A 270 -2.64 0.81 16.81
CA VAL A 270 -3.65 1.05 15.77
C VAL A 270 -3.87 2.55 15.58
N PRO A 271 -3.63 3.11 14.38
CA PRO A 271 -4.04 4.46 14.05
C PRO A 271 -5.55 4.54 13.82
N ILE A 272 -6.12 5.74 13.89
CA ILE A 272 -7.57 5.97 13.72
C ILE A 272 -8.09 5.70 12.29
N ASP A 273 -7.19 5.55 11.32
CA ASP A 273 -7.51 5.37 9.91
C ASP A 273 -6.50 4.50 9.16
N ASN A 274 -6.90 4.06 7.97
CA ASN A 274 -6.10 3.23 7.07
C ASN A 274 -5.28 4.07 6.07
N ASN A 275 -5.01 5.36 6.34
CA ASN A 275 -4.34 6.26 5.39
C ASN A 275 -2.96 5.74 4.97
N ARG A 276 -2.33 4.91 5.79
CA ARG A 276 -1.06 4.27 5.44
C ARG A 276 -1.18 3.41 4.19
N CYS A 277 -2.22 2.57 4.09
CA CYS A 277 -2.47 1.77 2.89
C CYS A 277 -2.92 2.65 1.73
N GLU A 278 -3.83 3.59 1.99
CA GLU A 278 -4.36 4.50 0.97
C GLU A 278 -3.26 5.38 0.33
N ASN A 279 -2.24 5.76 1.10
CA ASN A 279 -1.07 6.46 0.58
C ASN A 279 -0.15 5.51 -0.20
N ALA A 280 -0.01 4.26 0.23
CA ALA A 280 0.78 3.25 -0.47
C ALA A 280 0.19 2.88 -1.84
N ILE A 281 -1.14 2.85 -1.98
CA ILE A 281 -1.82 2.52 -3.26
C ILE A 281 -1.82 3.70 -4.25
N ARG A 282 -1.63 4.94 -3.77
CA ARG A 282 -1.75 6.16 -4.59
C ARG A 282 -0.78 6.22 -5.78
N PRO A 283 0.51 5.88 -5.65
CA PRO A 283 1.44 5.82 -6.79
C PRO A 283 0.95 4.89 -7.89
N PHE A 284 0.41 3.71 -7.54
CA PHE A 284 -0.19 2.78 -8.50
C PHE A 284 -1.38 3.42 -9.22
N VAL A 285 -2.30 4.05 -8.48
CA VAL A 285 -3.50 4.70 -9.06
C VAL A 285 -3.11 5.84 -10.00
N LEU A 286 -2.09 6.63 -9.65
CA LEU A 286 -1.58 7.70 -10.52
C LEU A 286 -0.91 7.14 -11.76
N GLY A 287 -0.04 6.14 -11.62
CA GLY A 287 0.60 5.46 -12.74
C GLY A 287 -0.42 4.83 -13.69
N ARG A 288 -1.48 4.22 -13.16
CA ARG A 288 -2.58 3.62 -13.94
C ARG A 288 -3.26 4.62 -14.86
N LYS A 289 -3.29 5.92 -14.53
CA LYS A 289 -3.81 6.94 -15.45
C LYS A 289 -2.92 7.12 -16.68
N GLY A 290 -1.63 6.77 -16.60
CA GLY A 290 -0.66 6.85 -17.70
C GLY A 290 -0.58 5.58 -18.55
N TRP A 291 -0.58 4.39 -17.93
CA TRP A 291 -0.47 3.11 -18.64
C TRP A 291 -1.79 2.36 -18.85
N LEU A 292 -2.89 2.79 -18.19
CA LEU A 292 -4.29 2.34 -18.33
C LEU A 292 -4.59 0.90 -17.89
N PHE A 293 -3.86 -0.08 -18.41
CA PHE A 293 -4.08 -1.51 -18.19
C PHE A 293 -2.77 -2.31 -18.17
N SER A 294 -2.84 -3.55 -17.69
CA SER A 294 -1.80 -4.56 -17.94
C SER A 294 -2.18 -5.38 -19.19
N ASP A 295 -1.19 -5.73 -20.02
CA ASP A 295 -1.47 -6.54 -21.22
C ASP A 295 -1.74 -8.00 -20.86
N THR A 296 -0.94 -8.60 -19.97
CA THR A 296 -1.06 -10.01 -19.56
C THR A 296 -1.12 -10.16 -18.05
N VAL A 297 -1.63 -11.32 -17.58
CA VAL A 297 -1.60 -11.71 -16.16
C VAL A 297 -0.17 -11.71 -15.61
N HIS A 298 0.80 -12.25 -16.35
CA HIS A 298 2.22 -12.22 -15.95
C HIS A 298 2.76 -10.79 -15.80
N GLY A 299 2.35 -9.87 -16.66
CA GLY A 299 2.68 -8.45 -16.54
C GLY A 299 2.09 -7.80 -15.30
N ALA A 300 0.86 -8.17 -14.92
CA ALA A 300 0.20 -7.69 -13.71
C ALA A 300 0.90 -8.20 -12.43
N VAL A 301 1.22 -9.50 -12.38
CA VAL A 301 1.97 -10.11 -11.27
C VAL A 301 3.35 -9.49 -11.11
N ALA A 302 4.10 -9.35 -12.20
CA ALA A 302 5.42 -8.72 -12.16
C ALA A 302 5.34 -7.25 -11.73
N SER A 303 4.31 -6.53 -12.16
CA SER A 303 4.07 -5.15 -11.73
C SER A 303 3.81 -5.06 -10.24
N ALA A 304 3.02 -5.98 -9.67
CA ALA A 304 2.78 -6.05 -8.24
C ALA A 304 4.11 -6.15 -7.46
N ASN A 305 4.94 -7.13 -7.81
CA ASN A 305 6.23 -7.34 -7.15
C ASN A 305 7.19 -6.14 -7.31
N LEU A 306 7.21 -5.49 -8.47
CA LEU A 306 8.05 -4.31 -8.69
C LEU A 306 7.54 -3.09 -7.89
N TYR A 307 6.24 -2.86 -7.81
CA TYR A 307 5.67 -1.83 -6.94
C TYR A 307 5.96 -2.12 -5.46
N SER A 308 5.88 -3.38 -5.01
CA SER A 308 6.20 -3.78 -3.64
C SER A 308 7.61 -3.32 -3.22
N LEU A 309 8.62 -3.58 -4.06
CA LEU A 309 10.00 -3.19 -3.76
C LEU A 309 10.20 -1.68 -3.81
N VAL A 310 9.64 -1.01 -4.82
CA VAL A 310 9.77 0.44 -4.99
C VAL A 310 9.10 1.19 -3.84
N GLU A 311 7.87 0.83 -3.48
CA GLU A 311 7.13 1.51 -2.41
C GLU A 311 7.67 1.14 -1.03
N THR A 312 8.20 -0.07 -0.84
CA THR A 312 8.94 -0.43 0.37
C THR A 312 10.22 0.40 0.51
N ALA A 313 11.00 0.59 -0.56
CA ALA A 313 12.18 1.45 -0.53
C ALA A 313 11.84 2.90 -0.16
N LYS A 314 10.82 3.48 -0.82
CA LYS A 314 10.32 4.83 -0.53
C LYS A 314 9.83 4.97 0.91
N ALA A 315 9.10 3.98 1.42
CA ALA A 315 8.57 3.99 2.78
C ALA A 315 9.66 3.98 3.86
N ASN A 316 10.90 3.58 3.50
CA ASN A 316 12.07 3.60 4.36
C ASN A 316 13.05 4.73 4.03
N GLY A 317 12.67 5.67 3.18
CA GLY A 317 13.53 6.80 2.80
C GLY A 317 14.72 6.42 1.93
N VAL A 318 14.67 5.29 1.23
CA VAL A 318 15.71 4.83 0.32
C VAL A 318 15.34 5.22 -1.11
N GLU A 319 16.28 5.83 -1.84
CA GLU A 319 16.07 6.25 -3.22
C GLU A 319 15.91 5.01 -4.13
N PRO A 320 14.78 4.85 -4.84
CA PRO A 320 14.47 3.63 -5.59
C PRO A 320 15.49 3.26 -6.67
N HIS A 321 16.00 4.21 -7.45
CA HIS A 321 16.94 3.91 -8.53
C HIS A 321 18.26 3.36 -7.99
N ALA A 322 18.83 3.98 -6.95
CA ALA A 322 20.06 3.55 -6.29
C ALA A 322 19.88 2.16 -5.64
N TYR A 323 18.76 1.95 -4.96
CA TYR A 323 18.41 0.65 -4.39
C TYR A 323 18.32 -0.43 -5.46
N LEU A 324 17.52 -0.21 -6.51
CA LEU A 324 17.31 -1.19 -7.59
C LEU A 324 18.60 -1.46 -8.36
N SER A 325 19.45 -0.45 -8.57
CA SER A 325 20.75 -0.61 -9.24
C SER A 325 21.63 -1.58 -8.48
N ARG A 326 21.77 -1.37 -7.16
CA ARG A 326 22.53 -2.25 -6.26
C ARG A 326 21.92 -3.65 -6.18
N LEU A 327 20.59 -3.72 -6.05
CA LEU A 327 19.87 -4.99 -6.00
C LEU A 327 20.13 -5.80 -7.26
N PHE A 328 19.93 -5.22 -8.45
CA PHE A 328 20.09 -5.93 -9.72
C PHE A 328 21.54 -6.30 -10.04
N GLU A 329 22.52 -5.56 -9.52
CA GLU A 329 23.93 -5.93 -9.59
C GLU A 329 24.23 -7.16 -8.73
N ARG A 330 23.69 -7.22 -7.51
CA ARG A 330 23.96 -8.28 -6.54
C ARG A 330 23.10 -9.53 -6.74
N LEU A 331 21.90 -9.38 -7.31
CA LEU A 331 20.89 -10.43 -7.43
C LEU A 331 21.40 -11.75 -8.05
N PRO A 332 22.26 -11.77 -9.09
CA PRO A 332 22.81 -13.01 -9.61
C PRO A 332 23.68 -13.79 -8.61
N HIS A 333 24.23 -13.12 -7.61
CA HIS A 333 25.17 -13.69 -6.65
C HIS A 333 24.52 -14.15 -5.34
N LEU A 334 23.22 -13.87 -5.14
CA LEU A 334 22.52 -14.23 -3.91
C LEU A 334 22.19 -15.72 -3.91
N THR A 335 22.66 -16.44 -2.90
CA THR A 335 22.50 -17.91 -2.81
C THR A 335 21.91 -18.37 -1.48
N THR A 336 21.97 -17.52 -0.44
CA THR A 336 21.51 -17.81 0.92
C THR A 336 20.39 -16.87 1.36
N VAL A 337 19.68 -17.20 2.44
CA VAL A 337 18.62 -16.32 2.99
C VAL A 337 19.23 -15.00 3.46
N GLU A 338 20.39 -15.06 4.09
CA GLU A 338 21.15 -13.91 4.59
C GLU A 338 21.56 -12.96 3.45
N ASP A 339 21.87 -13.49 2.27
CA ASP A 339 22.14 -12.68 1.07
C ASP A 339 20.91 -11.85 0.67
N TYR A 340 19.72 -12.46 0.68
CA TYR A 340 18.47 -11.76 0.37
C TYR A 340 18.08 -10.77 1.48
N GLU A 341 18.27 -11.13 2.75
CA GLU A 341 18.06 -10.23 3.89
C GLU A 341 18.93 -8.98 3.80
N ALA A 342 20.21 -9.13 3.42
CA ALA A 342 21.11 -8.00 3.22
C ALA A 342 20.62 -7.04 2.11
N MET A 343 19.83 -7.56 1.17
CA MET A 343 19.23 -6.80 0.07
C MET A 343 17.86 -6.20 0.40
N LEU A 344 17.32 -6.38 1.61
CA LEU A 344 16.11 -5.67 2.03
C LEU A 344 16.34 -4.16 2.01
N PRO A 345 15.33 -3.32 1.65
CA PRO A 345 15.55 -1.89 1.44
C PRO A 345 16.27 -1.17 2.59
N TRP A 346 15.88 -1.44 3.85
CA TRP A 346 16.50 -0.83 5.03
C TRP A 346 17.91 -1.32 5.36
N ASN A 347 18.36 -2.44 4.80
CA ASN A 347 19.71 -2.98 4.97
C ASN A 347 20.69 -2.48 3.90
N THR A 348 20.18 -1.98 2.77
CA THR A 348 21.03 -1.60 1.63
C THR A 348 21.70 -0.23 1.72
N ARG A 349 21.35 0.61 2.71
CA ARG A 349 21.79 2.02 2.91
C ARG A 349 22.60 2.57 1.71
N ALA A 350 21.91 2.81 0.60
CA ALA A 350 22.42 3.71 -0.43
C ALA A 350 22.48 5.12 0.19
N THR A 351 23.48 5.91 -0.19
CA THR A 351 23.80 7.22 0.39
C THR A 351 22.54 8.09 0.59
N PRO A 352 22.34 8.74 1.74
CA PRO A 352 21.17 9.59 1.97
C PRO A 352 21.04 10.69 0.91
N PHE A 353 19.80 10.98 0.49
CA PHE A 353 19.42 11.98 -0.53
C PHE A 353 20.01 13.40 -0.33
N ARG A 354 20.51 13.74 0.87
CA ARG A 354 21.00 15.09 1.21
C ARG A 354 22.49 15.33 0.97
N ASP A 355 23.31 14.29 0.83
CA ASP A 355 24.77 14.45 0.82
C ASP A 355 25.36 14.64 -0.59
N SER A 356 24.55 14.59 -1.65
CA SER A 356 25.01 14.77 -3.04
C SER A 356 25.03 16.24 -3.51
N LEU A 357 24.60 17.18 -2.68
CA LEU A 357 24.57 18.62 -3.01
C LEU A 357 25.56 19.46 -2.18
N SER A 358 26.30 18.86 -1.25
CA SER A 358 27.32 19.53 -0.42
C SER A 358 28.75 19.18 -0.80
N ALA A 359 28.94 18.38 -1.86
CA ALA A 359 30.24 18.09 -2.45
C ALA A 359 30.31 18.66 -3.87
N ASN A 360 30.41 19.99 -3.98
CA ASN A 360 31.07 20.70 -5.07
C ASN A 360 31.47 22.10 -4.60
#